data_AF-A0A6J7ZIG7-F1
#
_entry.id   AF-A0A6J7ZIG7-F1
#
_cell.length_a   1.000
_cell.length_b   1.000
_cell.length_c   1.000
_cell.angle_alpha   90.00
_cell.angle_beta   90.00
_cell.angle_gamma   90.00
#
_symmetry.space_group_name_H-M   'P 1'
#
loop_
_entity.id
_entity.type
_entity.pdbx_description
1 polymer ?
#
loop_
_entity_poly.entity_id
_entity_poly.type
_entity_poly.pdbx_seq_one_letter_code
_entity_poly.pdbx_strand_id
1 'polypeptide(L)'
;MIKPQILEAIKQMPNRERLEIIEFALRLVREEMEKPEKLSLINAAEIMRSYYVEGSDLTQFVDSGDQDFYKYQDYAAIKLYKRSVTL
;
A
#
# COMPACT_ATOMS: atom_id res chain seq x y z
N MET A 1 -22.49 -26.46 -15.28
CA MET A 1 -21.43 -27.34 -15.83
C MET A 1 -20.99 -26.84 -17.20
N ILE A 2 -20.05 -25.89 -17.27
CA ILE A 2 -19.63 -25.28 -18.56
C ILE A 2 -18.10 -25.35 -18.75
N LYS A 3 -17.32 -25.33 -17.65
CA LYS A 3 -15.85 -25.29 -17.69
C LYS A 3 -15.17 -26.42 -18.50
N PRO A 4 -15.57 -27.71 -18.35
CA PRO A 4 -14.92 -28.80 -19.12
C PRO A 4 -15.18 -28.70 -20.62
N GLN A 5 -16.37 -28.25 -21.02
CA GLN A 5 -16.76 -28.12 -22.43
C GLN A 5 -15.98 -26.99 -23.12
N ILE A 6 -15.73 -25.88 -22.43
CA ILE A 6 -14.89 -24.79 -22.92
C ILE A 6 -13.45 -25.26 -23.15
N LEU A 7 -12.90 -26.02 -22.19
CA LEU A 7 -11.53 -26.55 -22.30
C LEU A 7 -11.39 -27.51 -23.48
N GLU A 8 -12.37 -28.38 -23.70
CA GLU A 8 -12.37 -29.26 -24.87
C GLU A 8 -12.47 -28.48 -26.17
N ALA A 9 -13.29 -27.43 -26.25
CA ALA A 9 -13.34 -26.58 -27.43
C ALA A 9 -11.98 -25.91 -27.73
N ILE A 10 -11.30 -25.39 -26.70
CA ILE A 10 -9.97 -24.77 -26.84
C ILE A 10 -8.91 -25.79 -27.29
N LYS A 11 -9.02 -27.05 -26.83
CA LYS A 11 -8.13 -28.14 -27.27
C LYS A 11 -8.32 -28.55 -28.73
N GLN A 12 -9.48 -28.31 -29.34
CA GLN A 12 -9.69 -28.60 -30.76
C GLN A 12 -9.17 -27.49 -31.68
N MET A 13 -8.78 -26.34 -31.15
CA MET A 13 -8.28 -25.21 -31.94
C MET A 13 -6.83 -25.42 -32.40
N PRO A 14 -6.43 -24.84 -33.56
CA PRO A 14 -5.04 -24.74 -33.98
C PRO A 14 -4.16 -24.09 -32.90
N ASN A 15 -2.89 -24.49 -32.83
CA ASN A 15 -1.97 -24.03 -31.78
C ASN A 15 -1.87 -22.50 -31.69
N ARG A 16 -1.88 -21.81 -32.84
CA ARG A 16 -1.82 -20.34 -32.89
C ARG A 16 -3.04 -19.69 -32.25
N GLU A 17 -4.24 -20.08 -32.69
CA GLU A 17 -5.51 -19.56 -32.17
C GLU A 17 -5.68 -19.90 -30.68
N ARG A 18 -5.28 -21.11 -30.27
CA ARG A 18 -5.29 -21.53 -28.87
C ARG A 18 -4.44 -20.60 -28.01
N LEU A 19 -3.24 -20.26 -28.47
CA LEU A 19 -2.31 -19.42 -27.75
C LEU A 19 -2.83 -17.99 -27.64
N GLU A 20 -3.38 -17.44 -28.73
CA GLU A 20 -4.03 -16.12 -28.75
C GLU A 20 -5.20 -16.04 -27.76
N ILE A 21 -6.05 -17.07 -27.68
CA ILE A 21 -7.18 -17.12 -26.74
C ILE A 21 -6.71 -17.20 -25.28
N ILE A 22 -5.69 -18.01 -25.00
CA ILE A 22 -5.13 -18.13 -23.64
C ILE A 22 -4.54 -16.78 -23.19
N GLU A 23 -3.77 -16.12 -24.05
CA GLU A 23 -3.18 -14.81 -23.75
C GLU A 23 -4.26 -13.75 -23.52
N PHE A 24 -5.29 -13.73 -24.36
CA PHE A 24 -6.41 -12.80 -24.21
C PHE A 24 -7.18 -13.03 -22.90
N ALA A 25 -7.52 -14.29 -22.59
CA ALA A 25 -8.19 -14.64 -21.35
C ALA A 25 -7.35 -14.30 -20.12
N LEU A 26 -6.03 -14.56 -20.18
CA LEU A 26 -5.10 -14.21 -19.11
C LEU A 26 -5.05 -12.70 -18.86
N ARG A 27 -5.07 -11.89 -19.93
CA ARG A 27 -5.12 -10.43 -19.81
C ARG A 27 -6.38 -9.97 -19.09
N LEU A 28 -7.55 -10.47 -19.47
CA LEU A 28 -8.82 -10.11 -18.84
C LEU A 28 -8.83 -10.45 -17.33
N VAL A 29 -8.33 -11.63 -16.97
CA VAL A 29 -8.23 -12.03 -15.55
C VAL A 29 -7.33 -11.08 -14.77
N ARG A 30 -6.19 -10.68 -15.34
CA ARG A 30 -5.30 -9.69 -14.71
C ARG A 30 -5.98 -8.33 -14.54
N GLU A 31 -6.68 -7.85 -15.55
CA GLU A 31 -7.45 -6.60 -15.47
C GLU A 31 -8.56 -6.65 -14.41
N GLU A 32 -9.19 -7.81 -14.20
CA GLU A 32 -10.15 -8.00 -13.11
C GLU A 32 -9.50 -8.09 -11.73
N MET A 33 -8.33 -8.71 -11.62
CA MET A 33 -7.55 -8.78 -10.37
C MET A 33 -6.92 -7.43 -10.00
N GLU A 34 -6.53 -6.63 -10.99
CA GLU A 34 -5.97 -5.28 -10.82
C GLU A 34 -7.02 -4.24 -10.49
N LYS A 35 -8.32 -4.55 -10.66
CA LYS A 35 -9.35 -3.77 -9.97
C LYS A 35 -9.19 -4.13 -8.50
N PRO A 36 -8.64 -3.23 -7.65
CA PRO A 36 -8.67 -3.51 -6.23
C PRO A 36 -10.14 -3.74 -5.91
N GLU A 37 -10.48 -4.92 -5.37
CA GLU A 37 -11.74 -5.05 -4.66
C GLU A 37 -11.74 -3.86 -3.71
N LYS A 38 -12.63 -2.90 -3.97
CA LYS A 38 -12.85 -1.81 -3.03
C LYS A 38 -13.42 -2.49 -1.80
N LEU A 39 -12.53 -2.96 -0.93
CA LEU A 39 -12.89 -3.44 0.37
C LEU A 39 -13.69 -2.30 0.98
N SER A 40 -14.89 -2.63 1.47
CA SER A 40 -15.63 -1.68 2.26
C SER A 40 -14.70 -1.19 3.37
N LEU A 41 -14.85 0.06 3.81
CA LEU A 41 -14.05 0.61 4.90
C LEU A 41 -14.11 -0.31 6.14
N ILE A 42 -15.23 -1.02 6.32
CA ILE A 42 -15.43 -2.01 7.37
C ILE A 42 -14.49 -3.22 7.19
N ASN A 43 -14.41 -3.80 6.00
CA ASN A 43 -13.55 -4.95 5.74
C ASN A 43 -12.06 -4.58 5.86
N ALA A 44 -11.69 -3.39 5.37
CA ALA A 44 -10.34 -2.87 5.54
C ALA A 44 -9.99 -2.67 7.02
N ALA A 45 -10.90 -2.08 7.80
CA ALA A 45 -10.72 -1.87 9.23
C ALA A 45 -10.57 -3.19 10.01
N GLU A 46 -11.35 -4.22 9.68
CA GLU A 46 -11.23 -5.54 10.32
C GLU A 46 -9.88 -6.21 10.02
N ILE A 47 -9.39 -6.16 8.78
CA ILE A 47 -8.05 -6.68 8.43
C ILE A 47 -6.96 -5.93 9.21
N MET A 48 -7.11 -4.61 9.35
CA MET A 48 -6.12 -3.77 10.03
C MET A 48 -6.20 -3.85 11.56
N ARG A 49 -7.26 -4.43 12.13
CA ARG A 49 -7.54 -4.41 13.57
C ARG A 49 -6.41 -4.96 14.45
N SER A 50 -5.73 -6.01 13.97
CA SER A 50 -4.62 -6.65 14.70
C SER A 50 -3.40 -5.73 14.90
N TYR A 51 -3.21 -4.75 14.01
CA TYR A 51 -2.13 -3.78 14.06
C TYR A 51 -2.37 -2.64 15.05
N TYR A 52 -3.62 -2.48 15.53
CA TYR A 52 -4.01 -1.42 16.47
C TYR A 52 -4.34 -1.97 17.87
N VAL A 53 -4.03 -3.24 18.14
CA VAL A 53 -4.20 -3.83 19.48
C VAL A 53 -3.16 -3.24 20.42
N GLU A 54 -3.54 -3.03 21.68
CA GLU A 54 -2.64 -2.57 22.74
C GLU A 54 -1.40 -3.46 22.83
N GLY A 55 -0.21 -2.85 22.76
CA GLY A 55 1.07 -3.57 22.74
C GLY A 55 1.56 -3.99 21.35
N SER A 56 0.82 -3.66 20.28
CA SER A 56 1.35 -3.74 18.91
C SER A 56 2.39 -2.65 18.67
N ASP A 57 3.44 -2.97 17.90
CA ASP A 57 4.53 -2.06 17.53
C ASP A 57 4.02 -0.73 16.93
N LEU A 58 2.88 -0.75 16.23
CA LEU A 58 2.26 0.43 15.60
C LEU A 58 1.44 1.30 16.57
N THR A 59 1.12 0.78 17.76
CA THR A 59 0.46 1.53 18.83
C THR A 59 1.43 2.14 19.83
N GLN A 60 2.71 1.79 19.73
CA GLN A 60 3.74 2.40 20.54
C GLN A 60 4.01 3.81 19.99
N PHE A 61 3.57 4.83 20.73
CA PHE A 61 4.12 6.18 20.58
C PHE A 61 5.57 6.13 21.06
N VAL A 62 6.47 5.71 20.18
CA VAL A 62 7.90 5.79 20.45
C VAL A 62 8.27 7.27 20.29
N ASP A 63 8.10 8.04 21.35
CA ASP A 63 8.82 9.31 21.50
C ASP A 63 10.29 8.99 21.83
N SER A 64 10.95 8.20 20.97
CA SER A 64 12.39 7.95 21.05
C SER A 64 13.20 9.17 20.60
N GLY A 65 12.52 10.28 20.32
CA GLY A 65 13.07 11.53 19.84
C GLY A 65 13.33 12.54 20.95
N ASP A 66 14.04 12.15 22.02
CA ASP A 66 14.64 13.13 22.96
C ASP A 66 15.60 14.12 22.25
N GLN A 67 15.92 13.90 20.96
CA GLN A 67 17.06 14.52 20.29
C GLN A 67 16.77 15.76 19.43
N ASP A 68 15.52 16.11 19.10
CA ASP A 68 15.29 17.25 18.19
C ASP A 68 14.40 18.38 18.73
N PHE A 69 13.71 18.22 19.87
CA PHE A 69 12.87 19.32 20.40
C PHE A 69 13.68 20.54 20.87
N TYR A 70 14.92 20.32 21.34
CA TYR A 70 15.80 21.38 21.84
C TYR A 70 16.68 22.05 20.78
N LYS A 71 16.74 21.50 19.55
CA LYS A 71 17.62 22.02 18.49
C LYS A 71 17.26 23.43 18.01
N TYR A 72 16.04 23.88 18.33
CA TYR A 72 15.54 25.21 17.96
C TYR A 72 15.61 26.25 19.08
N GLN A 73 15.93 25.86 20.34
CA GLN A 73 16.12 26.84 21.41
C GLN A 73 17.38 27.70 21.17
N ASP A 74 18.45 27.12 20.65
CA ASP A 74 19.70 27.84 20.39
C ASP A 74 19.60 28.84 19.23
N TYR A 75 18.73 28.58 18.24
CA TYR A 75 18.52 29.50 17.12
C TYR A 75 17.90 30.83 17.55
N ALA A 76 17.00 30.81 18.54
CA ALA A 76 16.39 32.04 19.08
C ALA A 76 17.41 32.87 19.88
N ALA A 77 18.26 32.23 20.67
CA ALA A 77 19.29 32.90 21.46
C ALA A 77 20.38 33.57 20.58
N ILE A 78 20.86 32.87 19.54
CA ILE A 78 21.87 33.39 18.61
C ILE A 78 21.35 34.61 17.81
N LYS A 79 20.07 34.62 17.45
CA LYS A 79 19.46 35.72 16.67
C LYS A 79 19.26 36.99 17.51
N LEU A 80 18.99 36.85 18.80
CA LEU A 80 18.86 37.98 19.73
C LEU A 80 20.22 38.59 20.07
N TYR A 81 21.26 37.77 20.29
CA TYR A 81 22.63 38.26 20.56
C TYR A 81 23.23 39.03 19.38
N LYS A 82 23.04 38.57 18.14
CA LYS A 82 23.48 39.31 16.95
C LYS A 82 22.79 40.66 16.77
N ARG A 83 21.55 40.80 17.26
CA ARG A 83 20.79 42.05 17.16
C ARG A 83 21.22 43.08 18.22
N SER A 84 21.73 42.64 19.38
CA SER A 84 22.23 43.53 20.44
C SER A 84 23.67 44.01 20.25
N VAL A 85 24.48 43.33 19.44
CA VAL A 85 25.90 43.68 19.19
C VAL A 85 26.08 44.60 17.97
N THR A 86 25.01 44.86 17.22
CA THR A 86 25.04 45.69 16.00
C THR A 86 24.32 47.05 16.17
N LEU A 87 24.10 47.48 17.41
CA LEU A 87 23.53 48.80 17.78
C LEU A 87 24.53 49.61 18.60
#